data_AF-A0A6S7JB99-F1
#
_entry.id   AF-A0A6S7JB99-F1
#
_cell.length_a   1.000
_cell.length_b   1.000
_cell.length_c   1.000
_cell.angle_alpha   90.00
_cell.angle_beta   90.00
_cell.angle_gamma   90.00
#
_symmetry.space_group_name_H-M   'P 1'
#
loop_
_entity.id
_entity.type
_entity.pdbx_description
1 polymer ?
#
loop_
_entity_poly.entity_id
_entity_poly.type
_entity_poly.pdbx_seq_one_letter_code
_entity_poly.pdbx_strand_id
1 'polypeptide(L)'
;LLESVVVCEETAVNQYNWAALLSEKAAKSSLTSAEQNDAEFRFENCLLHWNHQKQNDTNRCPMRTQIRNINFNLRTSRQSFPDESKPVSEEGLARAEKAIQYVEQYLLKTCSKRHKVTFDIARSDYCIRKAQMNGSLYTPELKKQYAKEAYLILENALETAKHLKFESEEKGIQNRLQNIDSLFHASKEENHCHSERAREPSRNEAVEHDASSMEDLLKSLVNVAMELNEDHEIKPEIEPSADRVMHEEGGA
;
A
#
# COMPACT_ATOMS: atom_id res chain seq x y z
N LEU A 1 22.61 -1.32 41.03
CA LEU A 1 22.81 -0.80 39.66
C LEU A 1 21.43 -0.63 39.06
N LEU A 2 21.04 0.59 38.69
CA LEU A 2 19.90 0.81 37.81
C LEU A 2 20.41 0.59 36.39
N GLU A 3 19.89 -0.43 35.70
CA GLU A 3 20.17 -0.58 34.29
C GLU A 3 19.56 0.61 33.54
N SER A 4 20.37 1.25 32.70
CA SER A 4 19.88 2.18 31.71
C SER A 4 18.87 1.43 30.84
N VAL A 5 17.61 1.88 30.83
CA VAL A 5 16.65 1.45 29.81
C VAL A 5 17.15 2.02 28.49
N VAL A 6 17.90 1.20 27.75
CA VAL A 6 18.40 1.57 26.43
C VAL A 6 17.20 1.86 25.55
N VAL A 7 17.12 3.10 25.07
CA VAL A 7 16.10 3.56 24.12
C VAL A 7 16.09 2.60 22.93
N CYS A 8 14.91 2.04 22.63
CA CYS A 8 14.62 1.03 21.62
C CYS A 8 15.71 0.92 20.53
N GLU A 9 16.64 -0.03 20.69
CA GLU A 9 17.67 -0.24 19.67
C GLU A 9 16.99 -0.58 18.35
N GLU A 10 17.28 0.18 17.30
CA GLU A 10 16.68 -0.05 15.99
C GLU A 10 17.32 -1.32 15.40
N THR A 11 16.48 -2.34 15.16
CA THR A 11 16.92 -3.69 14.79
C THR A 11 16.21 -4.14 13.54
N ALA A 12 16.79 -5.09 12.80
CA ALA A 12 16.13 -5.70 11.66
C ALA A 12 14.72 -6.22 12.01
N VAL A 13 14.51 -6.71 13.24
CA VAL A 13 13.21 -7.19 13.72
C VAL A 13 12.20 -6.05 13.93
N ASN A 14 12.64 -4.90 14.47
CA ASN A 14 11.79 -3.73 14.67
C ASN A 14 11.38 -3.10 13.33
N GLN A 15 12.35 -2.89 12.43
CA GLN A 15 12.13 -2.47 11.04
C GLN A 15 11.14 -3.40 10.32
N TYR A 16 11.36 -4.73 10.38
CA TYR A 16 10.44 -5.73 9.81
C TYR A 16 9.03 -5.65 10.40
N ASN A 17 8.89 -5.53 11.73
CA ASN A 17 7.59 -5.53 12.39
C ASN A 17 6.77 -4.31 11.96
N TRP A 18 7.40 -3.14 11.85
CA TRP A 18 6.76 -1.92 11.37
C TRP A 18 6.34 -2.02 9.90
N ALA A 19 7.24 -2.47 9.02
CA ALA A 19 6.94 -2.71 7.62
C ALA A 19 5.80 -3.74 7.43
N ALA A 20 5.72 -4.76 8.29
CA ALA A 20 4.65 -5.75 8.27
C ALA A 20 3.27 -5.16 8.69
N LEU A 21 3.23 -4.18 9.58
CA LEU A 21 2.00 -3.46 9.93
C LEU A 21 1.51 -2.58 8.76
N LEU A 22 2.42 -1.83 8.14
CA LEU A 22 2.09 -1.01 6.96
C LEU A 22 1.68 -1.87 5.75
N SER A 23 2.30 -3.04 5.56
CA SER A 23 1.89 -4.07 4.58
C SER A 23 0.45 -4.55 4.80
N GLU A 24 0.07 -4.94 6.02
CA GLU A 24 -1.32 -5.35 6.31
C GLU A 24 -2.31 -4.17 6.27
N LYS A 25 -1.87 -2.93 6.52
CA LYS A 25 -2.71 -1.74 6.33
C LYS A 25 -2.95 -1.48 4.84
N ALA A 26 -1.92 -1.50 4.00
CA ALA A 26 -2.03 -1.34 2.54
C ALA A 26 -2.94 -2.38 1.88
N ALA A 27 -2.96 -3.61 2.40
CA ALA A 27 -3.87 -4.66 1.95
C ALA A 27 -5.36 -4.39 2.30
N LYS A 28 -5.64 -3.51 3.26
CA LYS A 28 -6.99 -3.24 3.79
C LYS A 28 -7.53 -1.87 3.40
N SER A 29 -6.70 -0.84 3.45
CA SER A 29 -7.04 0.56 3.16
C SER A 29 -5.92 1.25 2.38
N SER A 30 -6.22 2.41 1.81
CA SER A 30 -5.18 3.32 1.30
C SER A 30 -4.18 3.72 2.40
N LEU A 31 -2.96 4.03 1.97
CA LEU A 31 -1.91 4.63 2.80
C LEU A 31 -1.66 6.07 2.35
N THR A 32 -1.36 6.95 3.28
CA THR A 32 -0.82 8.29 2.95
C THR A 32 0.57 8.17 2.31
N SER A 33 1.02 9.18 1.57
CA SER A 33 2.36 9.17 0.96
C SER A 33 3.48 9.05 2.01
N ALA A 34 3.29 9.62 3.21
CA ALA A 34 4.22 9.48 4.32
C ALA A 34 4.33 8.02 4.81
N GLU A 35 3.19 7.30 4.89
CA GLU A 35 3.16 5.88 5.27
C GLU A 35 3.72 4.96 4.17
N GLN A 36 3.60 5.34 2.90
CA GLN A 36 4.22 4.62 1.79
C GLN A 36 5.74 4.75 1.85
N ASN A 37 6.25 5.99 1.98
CA ASN A 37 7.68 6.27 2.10
C ASN A 37 8.31 5.61 3.34
N ASP A 38 7.60 5.63 4.49
CA ASP A 38 8.05 4.91 5.69
C ASP A 38 8.06 3.40 5.43
N ALA A 39 7.02 2.79 4.84
CA ALA A 39 7.04 1.36 4.53
C ALA A 39 8.26 0.94 3.68
N GLU A 40 8.55 1.68 2.61
CA GLU A 40 9.72 1.44 1.74
C GLU A 40 11.03 1.58 2.52
N PHE A 41 11.21 2.68 3.26
CA PHE A 41 12.37 2.90 4.14
C PHE A 41 12.55 1.73 5.14
N ARG A 42 11.47 1.22 5.74
CA ARG A 42 11.52 0.12 6.72
C ARG A 42 11.89 -1.21 6.07
N PHE A 43 11.44 -1.50 4.85
CA PHE A 43 11.85 -2.69 4.11
C PHE A 43 13.35 -2.67 3.81
N GLU A 44 13.88 -1.55 3.33
CA GLU A 44 15.31 -1.41 3.03
C GLU A 44 16.17 -1.46 4.30
N ASN A 45 15.81 -0.69 5.32
CA ASN A 45 16.57 -0.65 6.57
C ASN A 45 16.55 -1.99 7.29
N CYS A 46 15.47 -2.78 7.21
CA CYS A 46 15.50 -4.14 7.75
C CYS A 46 16.65 -4.97 7.18
N LEU A 47 16.95 -4.88 5.89
CA LEU A 47 18.05 -5.61 5.25
C LEU A 47 19.40 -5.03 5.65
N LEU A 48 19.51 -3.70 5.73
CA LEU A 48 20.73 -3.02 6.19
C LEU A 48 21.08 -3.40 7.63
N HIS A 49 20.14 -3.29 8.58
CA HIS A 49 20.35 -3.72 9.95
C HIS A 49 20.66 -5.22 10.03
N TRP A 50 20.01 -6.05 9.22
CA TRP A 50 20.26 -7.49 9.20
C TRP A 50 21.71 -7.83 8.81
N ASN A 51 22.26 -7.14 7.81
CA ASN A 51 23.62 -7.40 7.33
C ASN A 51 24.72 -6.93 8.31
N HIS A 52 24.43 -5.98 9.21
CA HIS A 52 25.40 -5.44 10.17
C HIS A 52 25.30 -6.04 11.59
N GLN A 53 24.21 -6.73 11.90
CA GLN A 53 23.98 -7.37 13.19
C GLN A 53 24.78 -8.68 13.33
N LYS A 54 25.61 -8.78 14.38
CA LYS A 54 26.58 -9.87 14.58
C LYS A 54 25.98 -11.24 14.99
N GLN A 55 24.69 -11.32 15.30
CA GLN A 55 24.02 -12.50 15.89
C GLN A 55 22.99 -13.12 14.92
N ASN A 56 23.20 -12.94 13.62
CA ASN A 56 22.20 -13.19 12.59
C ASN A 56 22.37 -14.54 11.89
N ASP A 57 22.09 -15.60 12.65
CA ASP A 57 22.39 -16.99 12.28
C ASP A 57 21.45 -17.60 11.23
N THR A 58 20.33 -16.95 10.89
CA THR A 58 19.32 -17.53 9.98
C THR A 58 18.65 -16.49 9.09
N ASN A 59 18.48 -16.78 7.78
CA ASN A 59 17.81 -15.88 6.82
C ASN A 59 16.29 -15.68 7.05
N ARG A 60 15.79 -15.93 8.28
CA ARG A 60 14.41 -15.74 8.71
C ARG A 60 13.93 -14.29 8.59
N CYS A 61 14.72 -13.30 9.00
CA CYS A 61 14.28 -11.91 8.91
C CYS A 61 14.20 -11.44 7.45
N PRO A 62 15.27 -11.56 6.63
CA PRO A 62 15.22 -11.17 5.22
C PRO A 62 14.10 -11.85 4.44
N MET A 63 13.86 -13.15 4.66
CA MET A 63 12.74 -13.88 4.03
C MET A 63 11.39 -13.24 4.38
N ARG A 64 11.12 -12.98 5.67
CA ARG A 64 9.83 -12.40 6.09
C ARG A 64 9.67 -10.97 5.58
N THR A 65 10.75 -10.18 5.56
CA THR A 65 10.77 -8.81 5.04
C THR A 65 10.44 -8.78 3.55
N GLN A 66 11.07 -9.63 2.74
CA GLN A 66 10.78 -9.67 1.30
C GLN A 66 9.37 -10.18 0.99
N ILE A 67 8.87 -11.19 1.71
CA ILE A 67 7.47 -11.64 1.61
C ILE A 67 6.50 -10.48 1.92
N ARG A 68 6.81 -9.64 2.92
CA ARG A 68 6.00 -8.47 3.25
C ARG A 68 6.13 -7.33 2.24
N ASN A 69 7.30 -7.15 1.65
CA ASN A 69 7.55 -6.19 0.58
C ASN A 69 6.77 -6.54 -0.70
N ILE A 70 6.74 -7.83 -1.07
CA ILE A 70 5.89 -8.36 -2.15
C ILE A 70 4.42 -8.05 -1.85
N ASN A 71 3.90 -8.48 -0.70
CA ASN A 71 2.49 -8.28 -0.34
C ASN A 71 2.08 -6.79 -0.25
N PHE A 72 2.98 -5.92 0.22
CA PHE A 72 2.77 -4.47 0.25
C PHE A 72 2.56 -3.90 -1.15
N ASN A 73 3.48 -4.20 -2.08
CA ASN A 73 3.42 -3.71 -3.45
C ASN A 73 2.21 -4.27 -4.24
N LEU A 74 1.77 -5.49 -3.93
CA LEU A 74 0.60 -6.12 -4.54
C LEU A 74 -0.74 -5.79 -3.85
N ARG A 75 -0.69 -5.07 -2.72
CA ARG A 75 -1.83 -4.80 -1.83
C ARG A 75 -2.59 -6.09 -1.42
N THR A 76 -1.87 -7.16 -1.08
CA THR A 76 -2.47 -8.46 -0.71
C THR A 76 -2.27 -8.78 0.77
N SER A 77 -3.25 -9.49 1.35
CA SER A 77 -3.10 -10.07 2.69
C SER A 77 -2.84 -11.57 2.58
N ARG A 78 -2.07 -12.08 3.54
CA ARG A 78 -1.60 -13.47 3.59
C ARG A 78 -2.74 -14.50 3.59
N GLN A 79 -3.89 -14.15 4.16
CA GLN A 79 -4.97 -15.10 4.47
C GLN A 79 -6.10 -15.16 3.44
N SER A 80 -6.09 -14.29 2.42
CA SER A 80 -7.16 -14.18 1.42
C SER A 80 -6.60 -14.06 0.00
N PHE A 81 -7.42 -14.42 -0.98
CA PHE A 81 -7.20 -14.08 -2.38
C PHE A 81 -7.00 -12.55 -2.57
N PRO A 82 -6.21 -12.10 -3.55
CA PRO A 82 -6.03 -10.68 -3.87
C PRO A 82 -7.35 -9.96 -4.15
N ASP A 83 -7.55 -8.82 -3.49
CA ASP A 83 -8.76 -7.99 -3.64
C ASP A 83 -8.77 -7.29 -5.01
N GLU A 84 -9.68 -7.71 -5.88
CA GLU A 84 -9.84 -7.19 -7.26
C GLU A 84 -10.24 -5.72 -7.31
N SER A 85 -10.90 -5.20 -6.27
CA SER A 85 -11.26 -3.78 -6.18
C SER A 85 -10.06 -2.86 -5.94
N LYS A 86 -8.90 -3.42 -5.57
CA LYS A 86 -7.68 -2.67 -5.26
C LYS A 86 -6.71 -2.71 -6.44
N PRO A 87 -6.57 -1.60 -7.20
CA PRO A 87 -5.62 -1.55 -8.31
C PRO A 87 -4.18 -1.65 -7.81
N VAL A 88 -3.34 -2.26 -8.63
CA VAL A 88 -1.88 -2.36 -8.48
C VAL A 88 -1.24 -1.71 -9.70
N SER A 89 -0.22 -0.88 -9.50
CA SER A 89 0.52 -0.25 -10.60
C SER A 89 1.56 -1.20 -11.21
N GLU A 90 1.95 -0.96 -12.47
CA GLU A 90 3.06 -1.69 -13.09
C GLU A 90 4.37 -1.50 -12.32
N GLU A 91 4.57 -0.32 -11.73
CA GLU A 91 5.72 -0.03 -10.85
C GLU A 91 5.68 -0.89 -9.58
N GLY A 92 4.51 -1.08 -8.96
CA GLY A 92 4.31 -2.00 -7.84
C GLY A 92 4.60 -3.46 -8.23
N LEU A 93 4.15 -3.90 -9.40
CA LEU A 93 4.52 -5.21 -9.94
C LEU A 93 6.04 -5.34 -10.14
N ALA A 94 6.70 -4.33 -10.70
CA ALA A 94 8.15 -4.33 -10.90
C ALA A 94 8.93 -4.35 -9.57
N ARG A 95 8.46 -3.65 -8.52
CA ARG A 95 9.01 -3.74 -7.16
C ARG A 95 8.82 -5.14 -6.55
N ALA A 96 7.63 -5.72 -6.68
CA ALA A 96 7.34 -7.07 -6.22
C ALA A 96 8.20 -8.13 -6.95
N GLU A 97 8.40 -7.98 -8.26
CA GLU A 97 9.24 -8.86 -9.06
C GLU A 97 10.72 -8.82 -8.62
N LYS A 98 11.27 -7.63 -8.37
CA LYS A 98 12.63 -7.48 -7.82
C LYS A 98 12.78 -8.18 -6.47
N ALA A 99 11.77 -8.09 -5.60
CA ALA A 99 11.76 -8.77 -4.31
C ALA A 99 11.68 -10.31 -4.47
N ILE A 100 10.88 -10.81 -5.42
CA ILE A 100 10.81 -12.23 -5.80
C ILE A 100 12.17 -12.74 -6.27
N GLN A 101 12.78 -12.05 -7.25
CA GLN A 101 14.09 -12.41 -7.80
C GLN A 101 15.18 -12.45 -6.71
N TYR A 102 15.17 -11.49 -5.77
CA TYR A 102 16.10 -11.48 -4.64
C TYR A 102 15.92 -12.72 -3.73
N VAL A 103 14.67 -13.09 -3.40
CA VAL A 103 14.40 -14.30 -2.60
C VAL A 103 14.89 -15.56 -3.32
N GLU A 104 14.59 -15.69 -4.62
CA GLU A 104 14.96 -16.86 -5.42
C GLU A 104 16.48 -17.02 -5.59
N GLN A 105 17.18 -15.92 -5.85
CA GLN A 105 18.62 -15.92 -6.07
C GLN A 105 19.42 -16.17 -4.78
N TYR A 106 19.06 -15.51 -3.68
CA TYR A 106 19.91 -15.42 -2.48
C TYR A 106 19.37 -16.21 -1.27
N LEU A 107 18.05 -16.27 -1.07
CA LEU A 107 17.49 -16.73 0.21
C LEU A 107 16.92 -18.15 0.17
N LEU A 108 16.24 -18.55 -0.91
CA LEU A 108 15.51 -19.83 -0.99
C LEU A 108 16.34 -21.06 -0.61
N LYS A 109 17.60 -21.11 -1.05
CA LYS A 109 18.53 -22.24 -0.78
C LYS A 109 18.80 -22.50 0.71
N THR A 110 18.58 -21.50 1.56
CA THR A 110 18.86 -21.53 3.00
C THR A 110 17.61 -21.37 3.86
N CYS A 111 16.44 -21.20 3.25
CA CYS A 111 15.19 -20.99 3.97
C CYS A 111 14.58 -22.33 4.43
N SER A 112 13.84 -22.30 5.55
CA SER A 112 13.06 -23.48 5.96
C SER A 112 11.83 -23.65 5.07
N LYS A 113 11.36 -24.91 4.90
CA LYS A 113 10.14 -25.23 4.12
C LYS A 113 8.93 -24.35 4.50
N ARG A 114 8.82 -23.96 5.78
CA ARG A 114 7.77 -23.05 6.28
C ARG A 114 7.84 -21.65 5.66
N HIS A 115 9.04 -21.09 5.50
CA HIS A 115 9.23 -19.80 4.83
C HIS A 115 9.03 -19.92 3.31
N LYS A 116 9.43 -21.05 2.72
CA LYS A 116 9.14 -21.34 1.31
C LYS A 116 7.63 -21.31 1.03
N VAL A 117 6.80 -22.01 1.81
CA VAL A 117 5.32 -21.96 1.67
C VAL A 117 4.79 -20.53 1.70
N THR A 118 5.22 -19.70 2.65
CA THR A 118 4.76 -18.30 2.73
C THR A 118 5.29 -17.41 1.60
N PHE A 119 6.43 -17.76 1.00
CA PHE A 119 6.94 -17.11 -0.20
C PHE A 119 6.18 -17.54 -1.46
N ASP A 120 5.93 -18.84 -1.62
CA ASP A 120 5.17 -19.41 -2.73
C ASP A 120 3.75 -18.79 -2.77
N ILE A 121 3.11 -18.54 -1.62
CA ILE A 121 1.86 -17.76 -1.53
C ILE A 121 2.03 -16.35 -2.11
N ALA A 122 3.04 -15.59 -1.65
CA ALA A 122 3.27 -14.22 -2.11
C ALA A 122 3.65 -14.14 -3.61
N ARG A 123 4.39 -15.14 -4.12
CA ARG A 123 4.69 -15.28 -5.55
C ARG A 123 3.43 -15.63 -6.36
N SER A 124 2.55 -16.49 -5.83
CA SER A 124 1.26 -16.77 -6.49
C SER A 124 0.37 -15.53 -6.56
N ASP A 125 0.39 -14.67 -5.52
CA ASP A 125 -0.32 -13.38 -5.53
C ASP A 125 0.22 -12.45 -6.63
N TYR A 126 1.53 -12.43 -6.89
CA TYR A 126 2.13 -11.66 -8.00
C TYR A 126 1.61 -12.15 -9.36
N CYS A 127 1.59 -13.47 -9.58
CA CYS A 127 1.05 -14.07 -10.80
C CYS A 127 -0.48 -13.82 -10.93
N ILE A 128 -1.26 -13.89 -9.84
CA ILE A 128 -2.68 -13.51 -9.83
C ILE A 128 -2.86 -12.04 -10.23
N ARG A 129 -2.09 -11.12 -9.64
CA ARG A 129 -2.14 -9.69 -10.01
C ARG A 129 -1.81 -9.48 -11.48
N LYS A 130 -0.79 -10.14 -12.04
CA LYS A 130 -0.49 -10.07 -13.49
C LYS A 130 -1.59 -10.64 -14.37
N ALA A 131 -2.36 -11.63 -13.90
CA ALA A 131 -3.54 -12.12 -14.62
C ALA A 131 -4.72 -11.13 -14.58
N GLN A 132 -4.79 -10.27 -13.57
CA GLN A 132 -5.79 -9.22 -13.39
C GLN A 132 -5.42 -7.89 -14.08
N MET A 133 -4.15 -7.68 -14.48
CA MET A 133 -3.70 -6.45 -15.13
C MET A 133 -4.34 -6.20 -16.49
N ASN A 134 -4.65 -4.93 -16.78
CA ASN A 134 -5.18 -4.51 -18.08
C ASN A 134 -4.13 -3.73 -18.88
N GLY A 135 -4.28 -3.70 -20.21
CA GLY A 135 -3.37 -3.04 -21.14
C GLY A 135 -2.85 -3.98 -22.23
N SER A 136 -2.26 -3.41 -23.29
CA SER A 136 -1.79 -4.15 -24.48
C SER A 136 -0.69 -5.17 -24.18
N LEU A 137 0.05 -5.01 -23.07
CA LEU A 137 1.08 -5.95 -22.62
C LEU A 137 0.50 -7.23 -21.98
N TYR A 138 -0.76 -7.21 -21.55
CA TYR A 138 -1.39 -8.31 -20.80
C TYR A 138 -2.49 -8.99 -21.65
N THR A 139 -2.08 -9.69 -22.70
CA THR A 139 -3.01 -10.40 -23.59
C THR A 139 -3.78 -11.50 -22.85
N PRO A 140 -4.98 -11.92 -23.31
CA PRO A 140 -5.76 -12.98 -22.69
C PRO A 140 -4.97 -14.29 -22.51
N GLU A 141 -4.10 -14.63 -23.46
CA GLU A 141 -3.21 -15.80 -23.40
C GLU A 141 -2.20 -15.66 -22.27
N LEU A 142 -1.59 -14.47 -22.12
CA LEU A 142 -0.60 -14.20 -21.10
C LEU A 142 -1.23 -14.12 -19.70
N LYS A 143 -2.40 -13.47 -19.56
CA LYS A 143 -3.23 -13.52 -18.33
C LYS A 143 -3.48 -14.97 -17.90
N LYS A 144 -3.89 -15.82 -18.85
CA LYS A 144 -4.15 -17.24 -18.63
C LYS A 144 -2.88 -18.05 -18.28
N GLN A 145 -1.71 -17.67 -18.80
CA GLN A 145 -0.44 -18.27 -18.40
C GLN A 145 -0.09 -17.93 -16.95
N TYR A 146 -0.23 -16.66 -16.54
CA TYR A 146 0.01 -16.28 -15.14
C TYR A 146 -0.96 -16.94 -14.15
N ALA A 147 -2.24 -17.08 -14.51
CA ALA A 147 -3.20 -17.83 -13.71
C ALA A 147 -2.80 -19.33 -13.56
N LYS A 148 -2.28 -19.96 -14.63
CA LYS A 148 -1.75 -21.34 -14.54
C LYS A 148 -0.51 -21.44 -13.66
N GLU A 149 0.39 -20.47 -13.74
CA GLU A 149 1.60 -20.42 -12.92
C GLU A 149 1.23 -20.30 -11.43
N ALA A 150 0.34 -19.37 -11.08
CA ALA A 150 -0.18 -19.22 -9.73
C ALA A 150 -0.83 -20.52 -9.21
N TYR A 151 -1.63 -21.21 -10.02
CA TYR A 151 -2.25 -22.49 -9.66
C TYR A 151 -1.19 -23.54 -9.28
N LEU A 152 -0.20 -23.75 -10.15
CA LEU A 152 0.87 -24.74 -9.94
C LEU A 152 1.72 -24.40 -8.70
N ILE A 153 2.01 -23.11 -8.45
CA ILE A 153 2.71 -22.68 -7.24
C ILE A 153 1.87 -23.00 -5.99
N LEU A 154 0.57 -22.71 -6.02
CA LEU A 154 -0.34 -22.95 -4.90
C LEU A 154 -0.56 -24.43 -4.59
N GLU A 155 -0.64 -25.31 -5.60
CA GLU A 155 -0.73 -26.76 -5.36
C GLU A 155 0.51 -27.30 -4.64
N ASN A 156 1.71 -26.96 -5.12
CA ASN A 156 2.98 -27.35 -4.50
C ASN A 156 3.13 -26.78 -3.06
N ALA A 157 2.67 -25.54 -2.85
CA ALA A 157 2.62 -24.93 -1.54
C ALA A 157 1.62 -25.64 -0.61
N LEU A 158 0.47 -26.08 -1.12
CA LEU A 158 -0.57 -26.79 -0.35
C LEU A 158 -0.09 -28.16 0.15
N GLU A 159 0.59 -28.93 -0.71
CA GLU A 159 1.18 -30.21 -0.31
C GLU A 159 2.20 -30.01 0.82
N THR A 160 3.08 -29.03 0.66
CA THR A 160 4.10 -28.69 1.66
C THR A 160 3.46 -28.16 2.96
N ALA A 161 2.39 -27.36 2.88
CA ALA A 161 1.65 -26.84 4.03
C ALA A 161 1.01 -27.98 4.84
N LYS A 162 0.31 -28.91 4.18
CA LYS A 162 -0.29 -30.12 4.77
C LYS A 162 0.75 -30.99 5.47
N HIS A 163 1.89 -31.25 4.83
CA HIS A 163 3.00 -32.00 5.44
C HIS A 163 3.52 -31.30 6.71
N LEU A 164 3.51 -29.96 6.74
CA LEU A 164 3.95 -29.17 7.90
C LEU A 164 2.84 -28.90 8.92
N LYS A 165 1.60 -29.36 8.69
CA LYS A 165 0.39 -29.05 9.47
C LYS A 165 0.22 -27.53 9.67
N PHE A 166 0.33 -26.78 8.57
CA PHE A 166 0.32 -25.31 8.62
C PHE A 166 -1.07 -24.76 8.32
N GLU A 167 -2.03 -25.11 9.17
CA GLU A 167 -3.48 -24.90 9.00
C GLU A 167 -3.89 -23.49 8.53
N SER A 168 -3.24 -22.43 9.05
CA SER A 168 -3.52 -21.05 8.63
C SER A 168 -3.15 -20.77 7.17
N GLU A 169 -2.12 -21.43 6.64
CA GLU A 169 -1.73 -21.29 5.24
C GLU A 169 -2.52 -22.21 4.35
N GLU A 170 -2.85 -23.43 4.83
CA GLU A 170 -3.71 -24.35 4.09
C GLU A 170 -5.05 -23.67 3.74
N LYS A 171 -5.68 -22.98 4.70
CA LYS A 171 -6.89 -22.19 4.45
C LYS A 171 -6.67 -21.05 3.45
N GLY A 172 -5.57 -20.29 3.60
CA GLY A 172 -5.24 -19.17 2.72
C GLY A 172 -4.87 -19.58 1.29
N ILE A 173 -4.30 -20.78 1.11
CA ILE A 173 -3.98 -21.40 -0.18
C ILE A 173 -5.26 -21.96 -0.83
N GLN A 174 -6.09 -22.67 -0.07
CA GLN A 174 -7.38 -23.19 -0.55
C GLN A 174 -8.30 -22.05 -1.02
N ASN A 175 -8.37 -20.95 -0.28
CA ASN A 175 -9.14 -19.78 -0.69
C ASN A 175 -8.64 -19.21 -2.03
N ARG A 176 -7.32 -19.20 -2.28
CA ARG A 176 -6.77 -18.77 -3.57
C ARG A 176 -7.11 -19.75 -4.69
N LEU A 177 -6.90 -21.04 -4.48
CA LEU A 177 -7.22 -22.10 -5.45
C LEU A 177 -8.71 -22.14 -5.83
N GLN A 178 -9.62 -21.77 -4.92
CA GLN A 178 -11.06 -21.68 -5.23
C GLN A 178 -11.44 -20.47 -6.09
N ASN A 179 -10.69 -19.37 -6.01
CA ASN A 179 -11.02 -18.13 -6.72
C ASN A 179 -10.23 -17.98 -8.03
N ILE A 180 -9.10 -18.65 -8.19
CA ILE A 180 -8.27 -18.57 -9.40
C ILE A 180 -8.96 -19.06 -10.67
N ASP A 181 -10.01 -19.89 -10.54
CA ASP A 181 -10.83 -20.35 -11.67
C ASP A 181 -11.56 -19.20 -12.38
N SER A 182 -11.86 -18.08 -11.69
CA SER A 182 -12.40 -16.88 -12.33
C SER A 182 -11.45 -16.34 -13.41
N LEU A 183 -10.14 -16.36 -13.14
CA LEU A 183 -9.10 -15.85 -14.03
C LEU A 183 -8.92 -16.71 -15.30
N PHE A 184 -9.35 -17.98 -15.27
CA PHE A 184 -9.40 -18.82 -16.47
C PHE A 184 -10.62 -18.56 -17.37
N HIS A 185 -11.62 -17.83 -16.87
CA HIS A 185 -12.92 -17.62 -17.52
C HIS A 185 -13.28 -16.16 -17.79
N ALA A 186 -12.67 -15.20 -17.08
CA ALA A 186 -12.87 -13.76 -17.23
C ALA A 186 -12.73 -13.24 -18.68
N SER A 187 -11.90 -13.90 -19.51
CA SER A 187 -11.72 -13.55 -20.93
C SER A 187 -12.96 -13.75 -21.82
N LYS A 188 -14.08 -14.24 -21.27
CA LYS A 188 -15.36 -14.35 -22.00
C LYS A 188 -16.28 -13.15 -21.83
N GLU A 189 -16.20 -12.40 -20.73
CA GLU A 189 -17.19 -11.35 -20.40
C GLU A 189 -16.79 -9.96 -20.92
N GLU A 190 -15.49 -9.68 -21.08
CA GLU A 190 -14.97 -8.41 -21.63
C GLU A 190 -15.42 -8.14 -23.09
N ASN A 191 -15.94 -9.15 -23.81
CA ASN A 191 -16.46 -9.00 -25.17
C ASN A 191 -17.94 -8.57 -25.27
N HIS A 192 -18.64 -8.31 -24.16
CA HIS A 192 -20.11 -8.13 -24.15
C HIS A 192 -20.66 -6.95 -23.32
N CYS A 193 -19.99 -5.79 -23.28
CA CYS A 193 -20.71 -4.53 -22.93
C CYS A 193 -20.06 -3.22 -23.44
N HIS A 194 -20.24 -2.90 -24.72
CA HIS A 194 -20.28 -1.49 -25.18
C HIS A 194 -21.44 -1.29 -26.16
N SER A 195 -22.66 -1.56 -25.67
CA SER A 195 -23.86 -0.96 -26.24
C SER A 195 -24.01 0.43 -25.62
N GLU A 196 -23.93 1.47 -26.45
CA GLU A 196 -24.08 2.86 -26.02
C GLU A 196 -25.44 3.04 -25.32
N ARG A 197 -25.40 3.45 -24.05
CA ARG A 197 -26.57 4.03 -23.40
C ARG A 197 -26.15 5.32 -22.73
N ALA A 198 -26.37 6.42 -23.47
CA ALA A 198 -26.10 7.77 -23.00
C ALA A 198 -26.69 7.97 -21.60
N ARG A 199 -25.82 8.29 -20.64
CA ARG A 199 -26.22 8.84 -19.34
C ARG A 199 -26.01 10.34 -19.42
N GLU A 200 -27.07 11.10 -19.20
CA GLU A 200 -26.98 12.54 -19.01
C GLU A 200 -26.14 12.84 -17.76
N PRO A 201 -25.33 13.91 -17.75
CA PRO A 201 -24.45 14.21 -16.63
C PRO A 201 -25.27 14.69 -15.41
N SER A 202 -25.28 13.90 -14.34
CA SER A 202 -25.74 14.36 -13.04
C SER A 202 -24.79 15.43 -12.50
N ARG A 203 -25.30 16.62 -12.19
CA ARG A 203 -24.55 17.63 -11.44
C ARG A 203 -24.04 17.04 -10.12
N ASN A 204 -22.80 17.37 -9.78
CA ASN A 204 -22.06 17.01 -8.56
C ASN A 204 -21.29 15.66 -8.61
N GLU A 205 -20.40 15.51 -9.60
CA GLU A 205 -19.19 14.70 -9.43
C GLU A 205 -18.01 15.63 -9.14
N ALA A 206 -17.25 15.33 -8.08
CA ALA A 206 -16.03 16.04 -7.76
C ALA A 206 -14.90 15.51 -8.65
N VAL A 207 -14.54 16.27 -9.67
CA VAL A 207 -13.44 15.94 -10.58
C VAL A 207 -12.12 16.13 -9.84
N GLU A 208 -11.38 15.05 -9.62
CA GLU A 208 -9.96 15.13 -9.26
C GLU A 208 -9.21 15.70 -10.47
N HIS A 209 -8.89 16.99 -10.42
CA HIS A 209 -8.07 17.64 -11.44
C HIS A 209 -6.60 17.25 -11.25
N ASP A 210 -6.08 16.52 -12.22
CA ASP A 210 -4.65 16.19 -12.34
C ASP A 210 -3.82 17.48 -12.52
N ALA A 211 -2.59 17.45 -12.03
CA ALA A 211 -1.67 18.56 -11.75
C ALA A 211 -1.95 19.91 -12.45
N SER A 212 -2.51 20.86 -11.69
CA SER A 212 -2.44 22.29 -12.05
C SER A 212 -0.99 22.77 -12.06
N SER A 213 -0.63 23.60 -13.05
CA SER A 213 0.72 24.15 -13.13
C SER A 213 1.00 25.03 -11.90
N MET A 214 2.27 25.12 -11.49
CA MET A 214 2.71 26.06 -10.45
C MET A 214 2.25 27.51 -10.75
N GLU A 215 2.14 27.84 -12.03
CA GLU A 215 1.66 29.13 -12.53
C GLU A 215 0.15 29.35 -12.32
N ASP A 216 -0.65 28.29 -12.26
CA ASP A 216 -2.09 28.36 -11.99
C ASP A 216 -2.38 28.45 -10.49
N LEU A 217 -1.57 27.78 -9.66
CA LEU A 217 -1.55 27.99 -8.20
C LEU A 217 -1.18 29.44 -7.85
N LEU A 218 -0.19 30.02 -8.54
CA LEU A 218 0.19 31.43 -8.34
C LEU A 218 -0.94 32.40 -8.75
N LYS A 219 -1.61 32.17 -9.90
CA LYS A 219 -2.79 32.96 -10.29
C LYS A 219 -3.93 32.85 -9.27
N SER A 220 -4.20 31.66 -8.76
CA SER A 220 -5.21 31.45 -7.72
C SER A 220 -4.90 32.21 -6.43
N LEU A 221 -3.64 32.19 -5.98
CA LEU A 221 -3.19 32.95 -4.80
C LEU A 221 -3.29 34.47 -5.01
N VAL A 222 -2.97 34.97 -6.20
CA VAL A 222 -3.12 36.41 -6.53
C VAL A 222 -4.59 36.83 -6.51
N ASN A 223 -5.50 36.02 -7.07
CA ASN A 223 -6.92 36.33 -7.07
C ASN A 223 -7.50 36.38 -5.64
N VAL A 224 -7.18 35.40 -4.78
CA VAL A 224 -7.61 35.39 -3.38
C VAL A 224 -7.02 36.59 -2.60
N ALA A 225 -5.79 37.00 -2.90
CA ALA A 225 -5.18 38.19 -2.30
C ALA A 225 -5.79 39.52 -2.79
N MET A 226 -6.45 39.54 -3.95
CA MET A 226 -7.24 40.68 -4.41
C MET A 226 -8.62 40.71 -3.76
N GLU A 227 -9.33 39.58 -3.73
CA GLU A 227 -10.65 39.46 -3.08
C GLU A 227 -10.61 39.87 -1.60
N LEU A 228 -9.54 39.51 -0.87
CA LEU A 228 -9.35 39.90 0.54
C LEU A 228 -8.99 41.38 0.76
N ASN A 229 -8.73 42.16 -0.29
CA ASN A 229 -8.42 43.59 -0.19
C ASN A 229 -9.59 44.52 -0.58
N GLU A 230 -10.68 44.00 -1.16
CA GLU A 230 -11.84 44.82 -1.54
C GLU A 230 -12.82 45.07 -0.38
N ASP A 231 -12.74 44.29 0.71
CA ASP A 231 -13.71 44.30 1.83
C ASP A 231 -13.37 45.24 3.01
N HIS A 232 -12.40 46.15 2.88
CA HIS A 232 -11.96 47.07 3.97
C HIS A 232 -11.97 48.57 3.60
N GLU A 233 -13.08 49.07 3.05
CA GLU A 233 -13.43 50.50 3.18
C GLU A 233 -13.95 50.81 4.60
N ILE A 234 -13.04 51.17 5.51
CA ILE A 234 -13.41 51.69 6.83
C ILE A 234 -13.96 53.12 6.67
N LYS A 235 -15.29 53.27 6.74
CA LYS A 235 -15.93 54.59 6.86
C LYS A 235 -15.78 55.15 8.28
N PRO A 236 -15.24 56.37 8.46
CA PRO A 236 -15.22 57.01 9.76
C PRO A 236 -16.54 57.73 10.02
N GLU A 237 -17.36 57.23 10.95
CA GLU A 237 -18.46 58.02 11.53
C GLU A 237 -18.01 58.71 12.81
N ILE A 238 -18.23 60.01 12.84
CA ILE A 238 -17.86 60.93 13.91
C ILE A 238 -19.08 61.13 14.81
N GLU A 239 -18.91 60.82 16.11
CA GLU A 239 -19.46 61.47 17.32
C GLU A 239 -20.71 62.39 17.25
N PRO A 240 -21.60 62.39 18.28
CA PRO A 240 -21.19 63.00 19.56
C PRO A 240 -21.85 62.55 20.90
N SER A 241 -21.01 62.56 21.95
CA SER A 241 -21.14 63.29 23.24
C SER A 241 -22.31 63.11 24.25
N ALA A 242 -21.90 63.17 25.54
CA ALA A 242 -22.62 63.45 26.80
C ALA A 242 -23.59 62.36 27.33
N ASP A 243 -23.49 61.90 28.59
CA ASP A 243 -23.31 62.70 29.81
C ASP A 243 -22.86 61.83 31.03
N ARG A 244 -22.01 62.38 31.92
CA ARG A 244 -22.07 62.34 33.43
C ARG A 244 -22.13 60.97 34.20
N VAL A 245 -21.56 60.78 35.42
CA VAL A 245 -20.76 61.60 36.36
C VAL A 245 -20.18 60.72 37.52
N MET A 246 -19.01 61.11 38.06
CA MET A 246 -18.43 60.89 39.43
C MET A 246 -18.49 59.53 40.17
N HIS A 247 -17.32 59.01 40.57
CA HIS A 247 -16.72 58.99 41.95
C HIS A 247 -15.33 58.28 41.86
N GLU A 248 -14.22 58.72 42.47
CA GLU A 248 -13.80 58.59 43.91
C GLU A 248 -13.86 57.12 44.40
N GLU A 249 -12.89 56.46 45.06
CA GLU A 249 -11.53 56.72 45.61
C GLU A 249 -10.65 55.44 45.40
N GLY A 250 -9.35 55.31 45.72
CA GLY A 250 -8.33 56.22 46.28
C GLY A 250 -7.24 55.44 47.09
N GLY A 251 -5.95 55.79 46.91
CA GLY A 251 -4.78 55.21 47.65
C GLY A 251 -4.18 53.91 47.06
N ALA A 252 -2.87 53.65 47.17
CA ALA A 252 -1.75 54.45 47.71
C ALA A 252 -0.42 54.05 47.03
#